data_AF-A0A8J7Y885-F1
#
_entry.id   AF-A0A8J7Y885-F1
#
_cell.length_a   1.000
_cell.length_b   1.000
_cell.length_c   1.000
_cell.angle_alpha   90.00
_cell.angle_beta   90.00
_cell.angle_gamma   90.00
#
_symmetry.space_group_name_H-M   'P 1'
#
loop_
_entity.id
_entity.type
_entity.pdbx_description
1 polymer ?
#
loop_
_entity_poly.entity_id
_entity_poly.type
_entity_poly.pdbx_seq_one_letter_code
_entity_poly.pdbx_strand_id
1 'polypeptide(L)'
;MNLEPGDEFTAEVDKITKRRTCTVKYDGEGINIGPVTCEPGRSVRLRYLGADSVAGTSIHFALCLTEKVLADDYKDHIRRHVSGLLPDQPPQEGEQTYIEVDKIDEYGLGLAVAGGEVIELGPVQTDEGDLVHVVGREPGSAEILNTRARGKRYRIRFNILRERWDKLPIKKGESFTATIDDTDGSNLIAYVDGLPVHFSGGKARIGQKIEGELIRFHRDRGVGKVTKVYDSVGDIEDPRHDTRMQQLQQAGFGQEPFRAFATRFTGVSGDQLPSTEIGIRDAIVGEAIRFGLAEKAESGGQQYPQAHITAIRHWVVHKLASVLGQPVAGADEVSNDVGWFRAALTERTGPTITFLGDVIQLSQGYYAPAPTRVVMISESEAVLVSGDPSRPFIESGLDIEFRGLTRILTDTSEAELRSREIPIQSKDEYIGLDEAPMTTPATLREYIEQRPQESWEPEEGWAPYTGQYYGFTVDGEPLVIEEADGTAISLWRVPVEYGADTYQLKVQSGDGKTRAVTVSPKYRKHVCLILDSMAKDPQTVELTAYDEEVLLSCDFAPPRAQMRWLYAVGAEWVETSSYQLQWRISDTDADSVREVFDELPVTIIDNT
;
A
#
# COMPACT_ATOMS: atom_id res chain seq x y z
N MET A 1 -19.51 -16.86 -12.43
CA MET A 1 -19.37 -16.05 -11.20
C MET A 1 -18.14 -16.54 -10.45
N ASN A 2 -17.15 -15.66 -10.25
CA ASN A 2 -15.86 -16.01 -9.62
C ASN A 2 -15.74 -15.53 -8.15
N LEU A 3 -16.86 -15.32 -7.45
CA LEU A 3 -16.85 -14.94 -6.04
C LEU A 3 -17.04 -16.17 -5.15
N GLU A 4 -16.15 -16.35 -4.17
CA GLU A 4 -16.31 -17.32 -3.08
C GLU A 4 -16.92 -16.62 -1.85
N PRO A 5 -17.75 -17.29 -1.04
CA PRO A 5 -18.27 -16.67 0.18
C PRO A 5 -17.17 -16.19 1.12
N GLY A 6 -17.37 -15.00 1.67
CA GLY A 6 -16.36 -14.22 2.39
C GLY A 6 -15.60 -13.22 1.51
N ASP A 7 -15.62 -13.37 0.18
CA ASP A 7 -14.94 -12.42 -0.72
C ASP A 7 -15.56 -11.03 -0.61
N GLU A 8 -14.71 -10.04 -0.34
CA GLU A 8 -15.08 -8.64 -0.47
C GLU A 8 -14.92 -8.18 -1.91
N PHE A 9 -15.93 -7.47 -2.41
CA PHE A 9 -15.92 -6.91 -3.74
C PHE A 9 -16.67 -5.58 -3.75
N THR A 10 -16.45 -4.80 -4.79
CA THR A 10 -17.19 -3.55 -5.01
C THR A 10 -18.02 -3.71 -6.27
N ALA A 11 -19.30 -3.35 -6.19
CA ALA A 11 -20.21 -3.37 -7.32
C ALA A 11 -21.16 -2.19 -7.26
N GLU A 12 -21.68 -1.80 -8.42
CA GLU A 12 -22.71 -0.77 -8.50
C GLU A 12 -24.10 -1.38 -8.29
N VAL A 13 -24.96 -0.61 -7.63
CA VAL A 13 -26.37 -0.96 -7.49
C VAL A 13 -27.05 -0.99 -8.86
N ASP A 14 -27.48 -2.17 -9.30
CA ASP A 14 -28.16 -2.35 -10.59
C ASP A 14 -29.64 -1.97 -10.48
N LYS A 15 -30.33 -2.50 -9.46
CA LYS A 15 -31.78 -2.31 -9.32
C LYS A 15 -32.24 -2.34 -7.87
N ILE A 16 -33.17 -1.44 -7.56
CA ILE A 16 -33.90 -1.42 -6.29
C ILE A 16 -35.38 -1.67 -6.57
N THR A 17 -35.95 -2.68 -5.94
CA THR A 17 -37.37 -3.03 -6.10
C THR A 17 -38.27 -2.15 -5.23
N LYS A 18 -39.59 -2.16 -5.50
CA LYS A 18 -40.60 -1.45 -4.68
C LYS A 18 -40.61 -1.88 -3.21
N ARG A 19 -40.05 -3.05 -2.88
CA ARG A 19 -39.89 -3.57 -1.51
C ARG A 19 -38.52 -3.22 -0.91
N ARG A 20 -37.80 -2.27 -1.52
CA ARG A 20 -36.43 -1.85 -1.18
C ARG A 20 -35.35 -2.92 -1.33
N THR A 21 -35.67 -4.17 -1.67
CA THR A 21 -34.67 -5.20 -2.00
C THR A 21 -33.81 -4.73 -3.16
N CYS A 22 -32.51 -4.66 -2.91
CA CYS A 22 -31.50 -4.18 -3.83
C CYS A 22 -30.69 -5.34 -4.42
N THR A 23 -30.40 -5.25 -5.72
CA THR A 23 -29.60 -6.21 -6.46
C THR A 23 -28.43 -5.49 -7.13
N VAL A 24 -27.24 -6.09 -7.06
CA VAL A 24 -26.08 -5.69 -7.86
C VAL A 24 -25.83 -6.71 -8.96
N LYS A 25 -25.17 -6.31 -10.04
CA LYS A 25 -24.68 -7.24 -11.05
C LYS A 25 -23.20 -7.49 -10.88
N TYR A 26 -22.80 -8.76 -10.92
CA TYR A 26 -21.41 -9.17 -10.93
C TYR A 26 -21.25 -10.35 -11.90
N ASP A 27 -20.34 -10.24 -12.87
CA ASP A 27 -20.15 -11.24 -13.95
C ASP A 27 -21.46 -11.64 -14.67
N GLY A 28 -22.41 -10.72 -14.81
CA GLY A 28 -23.71 -10.95 -15.44
C GLY A 28 -24.78 -11.61 -14.55
N GLU A 29 -24.43 -12.01 -13.33
CA GLU A 29 -25.36 -12.59 -12.33
C GLU A 29 -25.87 -11.51 -11.36
N GLY A 30 -27.11 -11.67 -10.90
CA GLY A 30 -27.74 -10.77 -9.93
C GLY A 30 -27.51 -11.23 -8.50
N ILE A 31 -26.92 -10.37 -7.67
CA ILE A 31 -26.66 -10.64 -6.24
C ILE A 31 -27.53 -9.72 -5.38
N ASN A 32 -28.33 -10.30 -4.49
CA ASN A 32 -29.17 -9.55 -3.56
C ASN A 32 -28.34 -9.05 -2.38
N ILE A 33 -28.41 -7.75 -2.12
CA ILE A 33 -27.62 -7.11 -1.06
C ILE A 33 -28.46 -6.58 0.10
N GLY A 34 -29.78 -6.80 0.07
CA GLY A 34 -30.74 -6.35 1.09
C GLY A 34 -31.33 -4.97 0.84
N PRO A 35 -32.07 -4.40 1.81
CA PRO A 35 -32.66 -3.08 1.67
C PRO A 35 -31.63 -1.97 1.85
N VAL A 36 -31.44 -1.17 0.81
CA VAL A 36 -30.54 0.00 0.85
C VAL A 36 -31.32 1.29 0.58
N THR A 37 -30.76 2.43 1.00
CA THR A 37 -31.36 3.76 0.88
C THR A 37 -30.74 4.61 -0.24
N CYS A 38 -29.76 4.09 -0.97
CA CYS A 38 -29.11 4.79 -2.08
C CYS A 38 -29.86 4.64 -3.42
N GLU A 39 -29.42 5.38 -4.45
CA GLU A 39 -29.93 5.26 -5.81
C GLU A 39 -29.15 4.19 -6.62
N PRO A 40 -29.74 3.63 -7.70
CA PRO A 40 -29.00 2.81 -8.66
C PRO A 40 -27.77 3.53 -9.24
N GLY A 41 -26.72 2.78 -9.57
CA GLY A 41 -25.41 3.30 -10.00
C GLY A 41 -24.47 3.64 -8.84
N ARG A 42 -24.94 3.67 -7.60
CA ARG A 42 -24.05 3.87 -6.43
C ARG A 42 -23.14 2.66 -6.25
N SER A 43 -21.83 2.91 -6.23
CA SER A 43 -20.83 1.90 -5.87
C SER A 43 -20.89 1.58 -4.37
N VAL A 44 -20.97 0.30 -4.05
CA VAL A 44 -21.05 -0.22 -2.68
C VAL A 44 -20.04 -1.33 -2.46
N ARG A 45 -19.41 -1.34 -1.28
CA ARG A 45 -18.59 -2.45 -0.80
C ARG A 45 -19.48 -3.56 -0.27
N LEU A 46 -19.19 -4.78 -0.69
CA LEU A 46 -19.99 -5.96 -0.43
C LEU A 46 -19.10 -7.12 0.04
N ARG A 47 -19.65 -8.02 0.85
CA ARG A 47 -19.07 -9.32 1.21
C ARG A 47 -20.00 -10.42 0.73
N TYR A 48 -19.55 -11.28 -0.18
CA TYR A 48 -20.41 -12.32 -0.75
C TYR A 48 -20.78 -13.38 0.30
N LEU A 49 -22.07 -13.74 0.41
CA LEU A 49 -22.60 -14.68 1.40
C LEU A 49 -22.88 -16.08 0.83
N GLY A 50 -22.90 -16.22 -0.50
CA GLY A 50 -23.21 -17.49 -1.17
C GLY A 50 -24.54 -17.46 -1.92
N ALA A 51 -25.00 -18.65 -2.30
CA ALA A 51 -26.23 -18.84 -3.07
C ALA A 51 -27.14 -19.87 -2.40
N ASP A 52 -28.44 -19.58 -2.37
CA ASP A 52 -29.48 -20.52 -1.95
C ASP A 52 -30.22 -21.06 -3.18
N SER A 53 -30.66 -22.32 -3.15
CA SER A 53 -31.42 -22.94 -4.23
C SER A 53 -32.90 -22.95 -3.90
N VAL A 54 -33.65 -22.01 -4.48
CA VAL A 54 -35.10 -21.91 -4.29
C VAL A 54 -35.80 -22.37 -5.56
N ALA A 55 -36.56 -23.47 -5.46
CA ALA A 55 -37.34 -24.04 -6.58
C ALA A 55 -36.50 -24.30 -7.85
N GLY A 56 -35.24 -24.70 -7.69
CA GLY A 56 -34.32 -25.02 -8.79
C GLY A 56 -33.63 -23.80 -9.42
N THR A 57 -33.76 -22.62 -8.84
CA THR A 57 -33.04 -21.40 -9.24
C THR A 57 -32.10 -20.98 -8.11
N SER A 58 -30.82 -20.77 -8.45
CA SER A 58 -29.83 -20.25 -7.50
C SER A 58 -30.04 -18.74 -7.31
N ILE A 59 -30.22 -18.31 -6.07
CA ILE A 59 -30.35 -16.90 -5.68
C ILE A 59 -29.11 -16.53 -4.89
N HIS A 60 -28.37 -15.52 -5.36
CA HIS A 60 -27.12 -15.07 -4.76
C HIS A 60 -27.34 -13.95 -3.74
N PHE A 61 -26.56 -13.95 -2.66
CA PHE A 61 -26.65 -12.98 -1.57
C PHE A 61 -25.28 -12.39 -1.22
N ALA A 62 -25.25 -11.12 -0.81
CA ALA A 62 -24.07 -10.47 -0.24
C ALA A 62 -24.46 -9.49 0.87
N LEU A 63 -23.56 -9.28 1.84
CA LEU A 63 -23.68 -8.27 2.88
C LEU A 63 -23.11 -6.95 2.35
N CYS A 64 -23.81 -5.85 2.57
CA CYS A 64 -23.36 -4.51 2.22
C CYS A 64 -22.58 -3.92 3.39
N LEU A 65 -21.30 -3.66 3.15
CA LEU A 65 -20.35 -3.11 4.12
C LEU A 65 -20.38 -1.58 4.14
N THR A 66 -21.16 -0.95 3.26
CA THR A 66 -21.26 0.50 3.16
C THR A 66 -22.34 1.02 4.10
N GLU A 67 -22.01 1.24 5.38
CA GLU A 67 -23.00 1.54 6.44
C GLU A 67 -23.96 2.70 6.11
N LYS A 68 -23.47 3.73 5.42
CA LYS A 68 -24.26 4.93 5.05
C LYS A 68 -25.44 4.65 4.11
N VAL A 69 -25.50 3.47 3.47
CA VAL A 69 -26.57 3.11 2.53
C VAL A 69 -27.53 2.07 3.10
N LEU A 70 -27.32 1.59 4.33
CA LEU A 70 -28.16 0.55 4.92
C LEU A 70 -29.51 1.13 5.36
N ALA A 71 -30.60 0.41 5.09
CA ALA A 71 -31.91 0.75 5.65
C ALA A 71 -32.06 0.27 7.12
N ASP A 72 -33.00 0.85 7.87
CA ASP A 72 -33.21 0.51 9.29
C ASP A 72 -33.55 -0.97 9.54
N ASP A 73 -34.17 -1.65 8.55
CA ASP A 73 -34.55 -3.07 8.60
C ASP A 73 -33.49 -4.01 8.01
N TYR A 74 -32.31 -3.50 7.66
CA TYR A 74 -31.24 -4.25 7.01
C TYR A 74 -30.79 -5.48 7.80
N LYS A 75 -30.57 -5.31 9.10
CA LYS A 75 -30.08 -6.40 9.97
C LYS A 75 -31.08 -7.56 10.05
N ASP A 76 -32.38 -7.25 10.13
CA ASP A 76 -33.43 -8.26 10.15
C ASP A 76 -33.60 -8.93 8.79
N HIS A 77 -33.41 -8.19 7.69
CA HIS A 77 -33.43 -8.74 6.35
C HIS A 77 -32.30 -9.75 6.11
N ILE A 78 -31.07 -9.38 6.46
CA ILE A 78 -29.90 -10.26 6.28
C ILE A 78 -30.02 -11.50 7.14
N ARG A 79 -30.41 -11.37 8.42
CA ARG A 79 -30.59 -12.51 9.33
C ARG A 79 -31.57 -13.56 8.78
N ARG A 80 -32.66 -13.16 8.12
CA ARG A 80 -33.63 -14.10 7.52
C ARG A 80 -33.09 -14.90 6.34
N HIS A 81 -32.16 -14.34 5.58
CA HIS A 81 -31.57 -15.01 4.42
C HIS A 81 -30.33 -15.81 4.81
N VAL A 82 -29.52 -15.31 5.74
CA VAL A 82 -28.44 -16.07 6.37
C VAL A 82 -29.01 -17.32 7.06
N SER A 83 -30.12 -17.21 7.81
CA SER A 83 -30.76 -18.39 8.40
C SER A 83 -31.28 -19.41 7.38
N GLY A 84 -31.56 -19.01 6.14
CA GLY A 84 -31.92 -19.94 5.07
C GLY A 84 -30.72 -20.61 4.39
N LEU A 85 -29.55 -19.96 4.45
CA LEU A 85 -28.27 -20.47 3.95
C LEU A 85 -27.58 -21.40 4.97
N LEU A 86 -27.91 -21.27 6.25
CA LEU A 86 -27.36 -22.09 7.31
C LEU A 86 -28.09 -23.42 7.43
N PRO A 87 -27.37 -24.54 7.53
CA PRO A 87 -27.99 -25.84 7.62
C PRO A 87 -28.64 -26.03 8.99
N ASP A 88 -29.88 -26.54 9.00
CA ASP A 88 -30.62 -26.85 10.22
C ASP A 88 -30.02 -28.03 11.02
N GLN A 89 -29.02 -28.72 10.46
CA GLN A 89 -28.29 -29.85 11.04
C GLN A 89 -26.83 -29.84 10.58
N PRO A 90 -25.91 -30.51 11.28
CA PRO A 90 -24.54 -30.67 10.80
C PRO A 90 -24.47 -31.33 9.41
N PRO A 91 -23.54 -30.89 8.54
CA PRO A 91 -23.39 -31.47 7.21
C PRO A 91 -22.97 -32.93 7.31
N GLN A 92 -23.65 -33.78 6.54
CA GLN A 92 -23.32 -35.21 6.44
C GLN A 92 -21.99 -35.42 5.71
N GLU A 93 -21.41 -36.62 5.87
CA GLU A 93 -20.17 -36.96 5.16
C GLU A 93 -20.34 -36.81 3.64
N GLY A 94 -19.53 -35.94 3.04
CA GLY A 94 -19.57 -35.62 1.61
C GLY A 94 -20.56 -34.53 1.21
N GLU A 95 -21.44 -34.09 2.12
CA GLU A 95 -22.36 -32.99 1.88
C GLU A 95 -21.61 -31.66 1.86
N GLN A 96 -21.81 -30.87 0.80
CA GLN A 96 -21.26 -29.52 0.69
C GLN A 96 -22.34 -28.50 1.07
N THR A 97 -22.00 -27.59 1.97
CA THR A 97 -22.91 -26.55 2.43
C THR A 97 -22.13 -25.32 2.92
N TYR A 98 -22.83 -24.26 3.26
CA TYR A 98 -22.25 -23.09 3.91
C TYR A 98 -22.52 -23.14 5.40
N ILE A 99 -21.56 -22.68 6.21
CA ILE A 99 -21.72 -22.62 7.65
C ILE A 99 -21.07 -21.36 8.21
N GLU A 100 -21.66 -20.78 9.24
CA GLU A 100 -21.11 -19.62 9.94
C GLU A 100 -20.01 -20.06 10.90
N VAL A 101 -18.93 -19.28 10.99
CA VAL A 101 -17.90 -19.45 12.01
C VAL A 101 -18.38 -18.78 13.30
N ASP A 102 -19.09 -19.54 14.14
CA ASP A 102 -19.64 -19.02 15.40
C ASP A 102 -18.58 -18.59 16.41
N LYS A 103 -17.40 -19.25 16.39
CA LYS A 103 -16.33 -18.96 17.35
C LYS A 103 -14.96 -19.34 16.82
N ILE A 104 -13.94 -18.58 17.19
CA ILE A 104 -12.53 -18.92 16.98
C ILE A 104 -11.86 -19.11 18.35
N ASP A 105 -11.24 -20.27 18.57
CA ASP A 105 -10.57 -20.56 19.84
C ASP A 105 -9.17 -19.94 19.97
N GLU A 106 -8.54 -20.09 21.13
CA GLU A 106 -7.18 -19.59 21.41
C GLU A 106 -6.08 -20.20 20.51
N TYR A 107 -6.41 -21.25 19.75
CA TYR A 107 -5.52 -21.90 18.79
C TYR A 107 -5.82 -21.47 17.34
N GLY A 108 -6.77 -20.57 17.14
CA GLY A 108 -7.23 -20.14 15.82
C GLY A 108 -8.07 -21.18 15.09
N LEU A 109 -8.71 -22.10 15.84
CA LEU A 109 -9.60 -23.11 15.28
C LEU A 109 -11.03 -22.58 15.23
N GLY A 110 -11.63 -22.64 14.04
CA GLY A 110 -13.02 -22.29 13.82
C GLY A 110 -13.94 -23.38 14.36
N LEU A 111 -14.97 -22.94 15.08
CA LEU A 111 -16.09 -23.74 15.54
C LEU A 111 -17.36 -23.15 14.95
N ALA A 112 -18.26 -24.02 14.54
CA ALA A 112 -19.59 -23.66 14.08
C ALA A 112 -20.67 -24.40 14.86
N VAL A 113 -21.89 -23.89 14.86
CA VAL A 113 -23.07 -24.48 15.50
C VAL A 113 -24.16 -24.67 14.44
N ALA A 114 -24.45 -25.91 14.08
CA ALA A 114 -25.57 -26.25 13.20
C ALA A 114 -26.51 -27.22 13.92
N GLY A 115 -27.81 -26.92 13.93
CA GLY A 115 -28.81 -27.74 14.62
C GLY A 115 -28.58 -27.88 16.14
N GLY A 116 -27.82 -26.98 16.75
CA GLY A 116 -27.43 -27.04 18.17
C GLY A 116 -26.22 -27.93 18.47
N GLU A 117 -25.58 -28.51 17.45
CA GLU A 117 -24.36 -29.30 17.58
C GLU A 117 -23.12 -28.50 17.14
N VAL A 118 -22.02 -28.68 17.84
CA VAL A 118 -20.74 -28.02 17.54
C VAL A 118 -19.99 -28.80 16.46
N ILE A 119 -19.50 -28.09 15.45
CA ILE A 119 -18.74 -28.62 14.33
C ILE A 119 -17.36 -27.98 14.34
N GLU A 120 -16.32 -28.81 14.36
CA GLU A 120 -14.94 -28.36 14.23
C GLU A 120 -14.59 -28.13 12.75
N LEU A 121 -14.15 -26.92 12.43
CA LEU A 121 -13.79 -26.52 11.07
C LEU A 121 -12.29 -26.58 10.78
N GLY A 122 -11.47 -26.79 11.81
CA GLY A 122 -10.03 -26.66 11.72
C GLY A 122 -9.55 -25.20 11.78
N PRO A 123 -8.29 -24.92 11.43
CA PRO A 123 -7.76 -23.58 11.54
C PRO A 123 -8.35 -22.65 10.48
N VAL A 124 -8.75 -21.45 10.89
CA VAL A 124 -9.42 -20.47 10.00
C VAL A 124 -8.62 -19.19 9.84
N GLN A 125 -8.88 -18.46 8.75
CA GLN A 125 -8.33 -17.13 8.44
C GLN A 125 -9.47 -16.17 8.07
N THR A 126 -10.57 -16.23 8.82
CA THR A 126 -11.79 -15.43 8.66
C THR A 126 -12.24 -14.95 10.04
N ASP A 127 -13.21 -14.03 10.12
CA ASP A 127 -13.71 -13.49 11.39
C ASP A 127 -14.88 -14.34 11.94
N GLU A 128 -15.15 -14.21 13.24
CA GLU A 128 -16.38 -14.75 13.84
C GLU A 128 -17.61 -14.11 13.18
N GLY A 129 -18.57 -14.94 12.77
CA GLY A 129 -19.76 -14.53 12.02
C GLY A 129 -19.63 -14.62 10.49
N ASP A 130 -18.46 -14.96 9.95
CA ASP A 130 -18.30 -15.17 8.51
C ASP A 130 -18.83 -16.54 8.05
N LEU A 131 -19.40 -16.58 6.85
CA LEU A 131 -19.82 -17.82 6.19
C LEU A 131 -18.66 -18.46 5.42
N VAL A 132 -18.43 -19.74 5.65
CA VAL A 132 -17.42 -20.53 4.95
C VAL A 132 -18.05 -21.70 4.19
N HIS A 133 -17.50 -22.01 3.02
CA HIS A 133 -17.91 -23.18 2.25
C HIS A 133 -17.25 -24.42 2.81
N VAL A 134 -18.04 -25.41 3.22
CA VAL A 134 -17.54 -26.62 3.88
C VAL A 134 -18.04 -27.89 3.23
N VAL A 135 -17.32 -28.98 3.45
CA VAL A 135 -17.79 -30.35 3.20
C VAL A 135 -17.79 -31.15 4.50
N GLY A 136 -18.92 -31.77 4.84
CA GLY A 136 -19.00 -32.66 5.99
C GLY A 136 -18.03 -33.84 5.83
N ARG A 137 -17.33 -34.20 6.91
CA ARG A 137 -16.32 -35.28 6.87
C ARG A 137 -16.68 -36.43 7.80
N GLU A 138 -16.91 -36.13 9.06
CA GLU A 138 -17.38 -37.09 10.07
C GLU A 138 -18.21 -36.32 11.09
N PRO A 139 -19.01 -37.00 11.94
CA PRO A 139 -19.87 -36.30 12.90
C PRO A 139 -19.06 -35.31 13.75
N GLY A 140 -19.48 -34.05 13.77
CA GLY A 140 -18.80 -32.97 14.49
C GLY A 140 -17.59 -32.37 13.79
N SER A 141 -17.33 -32.66 12.50
CA SER A 141 -16.22 -32.05 11.76
C SER A 141 -16.55 -31.78 10.29
N ALA A 142 -16.24 -30.57 9.83
CA ALA A 142 -16.40 -30.18 8.43
C ALA A 142 -15.11 -29.56 7.89
N GLU A 143 -14.72 -29.95 6.67
CA GLU A 143 -13.55 -29.38 6.00
C GLU A 143 -13.96 -28.13 5.23
N ILE A 144 -13.31 -27.02 5.53
CA ILE A 144 -13.39 -25.79 4.76
C ILE A 144 -12.84 -26.05 3.36
N LEU A 145 -13.58 -25.67 2.32
CA LEU A 145 -13.22 -25.86 0.91
C LEU A 145 -12.59 -24.59 0.30
N ASN A 146 -13.05 -23.40 0.69
CA ASN A 146 -12.50 -22.13 0.21
C ASN A 146 -11.08 -21.94 0.74
N THR A 147 -10.12 -21.81 -0.18
CA THR A 147 -8.69 -21.80 0.18
C THR A 147 -8.32 -20.54 0.96
N ARG A 148 -9.02 -19.43 0.73
CA ARG A 148 -8.80 -18.14 1.41
C ARG A 148 -9.19 -18.15 2.89
N ALA A 149 -10.21 -18.94 3.28
CA ALA A 149 -10.64 -19.02 4.68
C ALA A 149 -9.85 -20.06 5.49
N ARG A 150 -9.00 -20.86 4.85
CA ARG A 150 -8.17 -21.87 5.53
C ARG A 150 -6.97 -21.22 6.21
N GLY A 151 -6.83 -21.45 7.52
CA GLY A 151 -5.63 -21.05 8.26
C GLY A 151 -4.38 -21.84 7.83
N LYS A 152 -3.20 -21.34 8.23
CA LYS A 152 -1.89 -21.95 7.89
C LYS A 152 -1.85 -23.44 8.23
N ARG A 153 -1.30 -24.25 7.31
CA ARG A 153 -1.09 -25.71 7.43
C ARG A 153 -2.38 -26.48 7.71
N TYR A 154 -3.49 -25.99 7.15
CA TYR A 154 -4.85 -26.48 7.36
C TYR A 154 -4.97 -28.01 7.39
N ARG A 155 -4.54 -28.70 6.33
CA ARG A 155 -4.73 -30.16 6.20
C ARG A 155 -4.08 -30.95 7.32
N ILE A 156 -2.86 -30.57 7.73
CA ILE A 156 -2.13 -31.28 8.78
C ILE A 156 -2.82 -31.04 10.13
N ARG A 157 -3.12 -29.77 10.45
CA ARG A 157 -3.77 -29.39 11.72
C ARG A 157 -5.19 -29.98 11.84
N PHE A 158 -5.94 -30.00 10.74
CA PHE A 158 -7.26 -30.60 10.67
C PHE A 158 -7.22 -32.13 10.80
N ASN A 159 -6.21 -32.80 10.24
CA ASN A 159 -6.00 -34.24 10.46
C ASN A 159 -5.69 -34.56 11.93
N ILE A 160 -5.04 -33.66 12.67
CA ILE A 160 -4.76 -33.86 14.11
C ILE A 160 -6.06 -33.77 14.91
N LEU A 161 -6.89 -32.76 14.64
CA LEU A 161 -8.20 -32.59 15.29
C LEU A 161 -9.09 -33.81 15.09
N ARG A 162 -9.06 -34.35 13.87
CA ARG A 162 -9.79 -35.55 13.46
C ARG A 162 -9.14 -36.88 13.86
N GLU A 163 -8.08 -36.81 14.66
CA GLU A 163 -7.31 -37.97 15.13
C GLU A 163 -6.81 -38.91 14.01
N ARG A 164 -6.61 -38.39 12.79
CA ARG A 164 -6.07 -39.13 11.62
C ARG A 164 -4.55 -39.21 11.67
N TRP A 165 -4.03 -39.78 12.76
CA TRP A 165 -2.58 -39.82 13.05
C TRP A 165 -1.77 -40.61 12.02
N ASP A 166 -2.40 -41.54 11.32
CA ASP A 166 -1.80 -42.32 10.24
C ASP A 166 -1.43 -41.47 9.01
N LYS A 167 -2.04 -40.29 8.87
CA LYS A 167 -1.80 -39.33 7.77
C LYS A 167 -0.77 -38.25 8.13
N LEU A 168 -0.19 -38.31 9.33
CA LEU A 168 0.76 -37.31 9.81
C LEU A 168 2.20 -37.76 9.52
N PRO A 169 3.13 -36.80 9.27
CA PRO A 169 4.50 -37.12 8.87
C PRO A 169 5.32 -37.79 9.96
N ILE A 170 4.94 -37.63 11.23
CA ILE A 170 5.60 -38.25 12.37
C ILE A 170 4.59 -38.90 13.31
N LYS A 171 5.00 -40.00 13.94
CA LYS A 171 4.17 -40.76 14.88
C LYS A 171 4.54 -40.46 16.33
N LYS A 172 3.62 -40.76 17.24
CA LYS A 172 3.89 -40.71 18.69
C LYS A 172 5.05 -41.66 19.03
N GLY A 173 6.01 -41.16 19.80
CA GLY A 173 7.23 -41.85 20.23
C GLY A 173 8.33 -41.86 19.16
N GLU A 174 8.12 -41.24 18.01
CA GLU A 174 9.12 -41.13 16.97
C GLU A 174 10.08 -39.96 17.27
N SER A 175 11.37 -40.25 17.18
CA SER A 175 12.41 -39.23 17.23
C SER A 175 12.64 -38.64 15.85
N PHE A 176 12.80 -37.33 15.79
CA PHE A 176 13.05 -36.59 14.57
C PHE A 176 14.08 -35.49 14.82
N THR A 177 14.65 -34.99 13.74
CA THR A 177 15.54 -33.84 13.78
C THR A 177 14.81 -32.64 13.19
N ALA A 178 14.85 -31.50 13.87
CA ALA A 178 14.21 -30.28 13.40
C ALA A 178 15.02 -29.05 13.81
N THR A 179 14.75 -27.92 13.18
CA THR A 179 15.22 -26.61 13.61
C THR A 179 14.13 -25.97 14.46
N ILE A 180 14.47 -25.26 15.54
CA ILE A 180 13.46 -24.43 16.21
C ILE A 180 13.16 -23.23 15.31
N ASP A 181 11.93 -23.11 14.85
CA ASP A 181 11.48 -22.09 13.91
C ASP A 181 10.93 -20.84 14.61
N ASP A 182 10.24 -21.02 15.74
CA ASP A 182 9.45 -19.96 16.40
C ASP A 182 9.26 -20.22 17.91
N THR A 183 8.64 -19.29 18.63
CA THR A 183 8.22 -19.44 20.02
C THR A 183 6.89 -18.73 20.29
N ASP A 184 6.05 -19.30 21.18
CA ASP A 184 4.84 -18.64 21.70
C ASP A 184 5.08 -17.98 23.08
N GLY A 185 6.35 -17.70 23.40
CA GLY A 185 6.81 -17.17 24.69
C GLY A 185 6.97 -18.25 25.77
N SER A 186 6.16 -19.31 25.74
CA SER A 186 6.19 -20.41 26.72
C SER A 186 6.76 -21.72 26.15
N ASN A 187 6.62 -21.91 24.83
CA ASN A 187 7.06 -23.10 24.10
C ASN A 187 7.94 -22.70 22.92
N LEU A 188 8.89 -23.58 22.60
CA LEU A 188 9.60 -23.56 21.33
C LEU A 188 8.78 -24.31 20.29
N ILE A 189 8.78 -23.86 19.05
CA ILE A 189 8.01 -24.44 17.95
C ILE A 189 8.99 -24.89 16.88
N ALA A 190 8.88 -26.15 16.48
CA ALA A 190 9.56 -26.65 15.29
C ALA A 190 8.53 -27.19 14.30
N TYR A 191 8.88 -27.16 13.02
CA TYR A 191 8.04 -27.66 11.95
C TYR A 191 8.65 -28.88 11.29
N VAL A 192 7.99 -30.04 11.44
CA VAL A 192 8.44 -31.31 10.87
C VAL A 192 7.54 -31.66 9.70
N ASP A 193 8.03 -31.48 8.47
CA ASP A 193 7.25 -31.67 7.23
C ASP A 193 5.88 -30.97 7.28
N GLY A 194 5.88 -29.72 7.74
CA GLY A 194 4.66 -28.92 7.87
C GLY A 194 3.89 -29.12 9.18
N LEU A 195 4.20 -30.13 10.01
CA LEU A 195 3.56 -30.34 11.32
C LEU A 195 4.12 -29.40 12.40
N PRO A 196 3.30 -28.55 13.05
CA PRO A 196 3.72 -27.81 14.24
C PRO A 196 3.96 -28.75 15.41
N VAL A 197 5.16 -28.73 15.99
CA VAL A 197 5.49 -29.43 17.24
C VAL A 197 5.98 -28.44 18.28
N HIS A 198 5.29 -28.39 19.42
CA HIS A 198 5.60 -27.50 20.54
C HIS A 198 6.42 -28.23 21.59
N PHE A 199 7.46 -27.57 22.08
CA PHE A 199 8.36 -28.08 23.12
C PHE A 199 8.35 -27.12 24.31
N SER A 200 7.82 -27.60 25.43
CA SER A 200 7.84 -26.88 26.70
C SER A 200 9.19 -27.05 27.42
N GLY A 201 9.80 -25.96 27.89
CA GLY A 201 10.95 -25.99 28.82
C GLY A 201 12.31 -26.40 28.23
N GLY A 202 12.52 -26.26 26.92
CA GLY A 202 13.80 -26.56 26.27
C GLY A 202 14.87 -25.47 26.50
N LYS A 203 16.15 -25.86 26.55
CA LYS A 203 17.30 -24.92 26.51
C LYS A 203 17.66 -24.46 25.08
N ALA A 204 16.95 -24.99 24.08
CA ALA A 204 17.19 -24.65 22.69
C ALA A 204 16.74 -23.21 22.39
N ARG A 205 17.33 -22.60 21.38
CA ARG A 205 17.02 -21.26 20.88
C ARG A 205 16.46 -21.36 19.47
N ILE A 206 15.74 -20.33 19.02
CA ILE A 206 15.32 -20.23 17.63
C ILE A 206 16.55 -20.31 16.71
N GLY A 207 16.42 -21.07 15.62
CA GLY A 207 17.50 -21.40 14.67
C GLY A 207 18.34 -22.61 15.08
N GLN A 208 18.31 -23.08 16.33
CA GLN A 208 19.10 -24.24 16.72
C GLN A 208 18.50 -25.54 16.22
N LYS A 209 19.37 -26.42 15.72
CA LYS A 209 19.00 -27.80 15.39
C LYS A 209 18.83 -28.61 16.66
N ILE A 210 17.76 -29.39 16.73
CA ILE A 210 17.41 -30.25 17.85
C ILE A 210 17.11 -31.66 17.38
N GLU A 211 17.26 -32.61 18.31
CA GLU A 211 16.58 -33.90 18.26
C GLU A 211 15.39 -33.83 19.20
N GLY A 212 14.20 -34.10 18.66
CA GLY A 212 12.94 -34.07 19.38
C GLY A 212 12.24 -35.42 19.30
N GLU A 213 11.48 -35.76 20.32
CA GLU A 213 10.58 -36.92 20.33
C GLU A 213 9.13 -36.42 20.45
N LEU A 214 8.23 -36.90 19.60
CA LEU A 214 6.82 -36.53 19.69
C LEU A 214 6.13 -37.31 20.82
N ILE A 215 5.68 -36.62 21.87
CA ILE A 215 5.05 -37.26 23.02
C ILE A 215 3.56 -37.54 22.76
N ARG A 216 2.86 -36.55 22.22
CA ARG A 216 1.41 -36.64 21.95
C ARG A 216 0.99 -35.60 20.93
N PHE A 217 -0.20 -35.79 20.38
CA PHE A 217 -0.93 -34.74 19.71
C PHE A 217 -1.87 -34.04 20.70
N HIS A 218 -2.14 -32.76 20.47
CA HIS A 218 -3.09 -31.99 21.25
C HIS A 218 -3.74 -30.94 20.35
N ARG A 219 -5.08 -31.00 20.24
CA ARG A 219 -5.89 -30.13 19.39
C ARG A 219 -5.40 -30.15 17.95
N ASP A 220 -4.53 -29.22 17.58
CA ASP A 220 -4.09 -28.93 16.23
C ASP A 220 -2.58 -29.07 16.03
N ARG A 221 -1.87 -29.61 17.03
CA ARG A 221 -0.40 -29.64 17.04
C ARG A 221 0.18 -30.86 17.74
N GLY A 222 1.45 -31.11 17.46
CA GLY A 222 2.28 -32.02 18.24
C GLY A 222 2.79 -31.36 19.52
N VAL A 223 2.92 -32.15 20.58
CA VAL A 223 3.66 -31.80 21.80
C VAL A 223 4.86 -32.72 21.88
N GLY A 224 6.04 -32.14 21.76
CA GLY A 224 7.31 -32.85 21.74
C GLY A 224 8.15 -32.59 22.98
N LYS A 225 9.19 -33.40 23.14
CA LYS A 225 10.28 -33.16 24.11
C LYS A 225 11.60 -33.13 23.37
N VAL A 226 12.40 -32.10 23.68
CA VAL A 226 13.78 -32.02 23.18
C VAL A 226 14.62 -33.05 23.91
N THR A 227 15.19 -33.99 23.16
CA THR A 227 16.10 -35.02 23.68
C THR A 227 17.55 -34.59 23.54
N LYS A 228 17.88 -33.78 22.52
CA LYS A 228 19.22 -33.24 22.30
C LYS A 228 19.18 -31.89 21.61
N VAL A 229 20.10 -31.00 21.97
CA VAL A 229 20.34 -29.71 21.28
C VAL A 229 21.70 -29.79 20.62
N TYR A 230 21.79 -29.39 19.36
CA TYR A 230 23.04 -29.31 18.61
C TYR A 230 23.55 -27.86 18.60
N ASP A 231 24.88 -27.70 18.50
CA ASP A 231 25.51 -26.39 18.35
C ASP A 231 25.35 -25.80 16.92
N SER A 232 24.87 -26.61 15.96
CA SER A 232 24.64 -26.15 14.59
C SER A 232 23.30 -25.45 14.44
N VAL A 233 23.30 -24.34 13.70
CA VAL A 233 22.09 -23.62 13.28
C VAL A 233 21.54 -24.28 12.01
N GLY A 234 20.22 -24.47 11.93
CA GLY A 234 19.53 -24.94 10.74
C GLY A 234 18.81 -23.81 10.02
N ASP A 235 18.46 -24.03 8.76
CA ASP A 235 17.67 -23.08 7.98
C ASP A 235 16.21 -23.04 8.47
N ILE A 236 15.62 -21.85 8.48
CA ILE A 236 14.19 -21.61 8.74
C ILE A 236 13.62 -21.05 7.43
N GLU A 237 12.67 -21.77 6.82
CA GLU A 237 12.16 -21.41 5.49
C GLU A 237 11.32 -20.10 5.48
N ASP A 238 10.72 -19.72 6.62
CA ASP A 238 9.92 -18.49 6.74
C ASP A 238 9.89 -17.96 8.21
N PRO A 239 10.99 -17.36 8.69
CA PRO A 239 11.06 -16.87 10.07
C PRO A 239 10.13 -15.67 10.26
N ARG A 240 9.30 -15.68 11.33
CA ARG A 240 8.49 -14.51 11.74
C ARG A 240 9.38 -13.32 12.14
N HIS A 241 8.80 -12.13 12.24
CA HIS A 241 9.54 -10.92 12.63
C HIS A 241 10.34 -11.13 13.92
N ASP A 242 9.72 -11.63 14.99
CA ASP A 242 10.39 -11.87 16.28
C ASP A 242 11.54 -12.88 16.17
N THR A 243 11.36 -13.93 15.37
CA THR A 243 12.43 -14.89 15.05
C THR A 243 13.62 -14.18 14.39
N ARG A 244 13.36 -13.34 13.39
CA ARG A 244 14.43 -12.59 12.69
C ARG A 244 15.13 -11.63 13.64
N MET A 245 14.38 -10.93 14.48
CA MET A 245 14.96 -10.04 15.50
C MET A 245 15.87 -10.83 16.42
N GLN A 246 15.41 -11.95 16.99
CA GLN A 246 16.23 -12.78 17.86
C GLN A 246 17.49 -13.31 17.17
N GLN A 247 17.41 -13.70 15.89
CA GLN A 247 18.58 -14.10 15.10
C GLN A 247 19.60 -12.97 14.98
N LEU A 248 19.15 -11.74 14.70
CA LEU A 248 20.02 -10.56 14.68
C LEU A 248 20.63 -10.29 16.07
N GLN A 249 19.86 -10.43 17.17
CA GLN A 249 20.41 -10.30 18.52
C GLN A 249 21.52 -11.32 18.76
N GLN A 250 21.32 -12.58 18.35
CA GLN A 250 22.32 -13.64 18.45
C GLN A 250 23.55 -13.37 17.56
N ALA A 251 23.38 -12.69 16.43
CA ALA A 251 24.46 -12.24 15.57
C ALA A 251 25.23 -11.02 16.14
N GLY A 252 24.84 -10.53 17.31
CA GLY A 252 25.54 -9.47 18.05
C GLY A 252 24.94 -8.07 17.90
N PHE A 253 23.73 -7.93 17.36
CA PHE A 253 23.09 -6.62 17.14
C PHE A 253 22.36 -6.03 18.38
N GLY A 254 22.51 -6.63 19.57
CA GLY A 254 22.05 -6.03 20.82
C GLY A 254 20.54 -6.11 21.04
N GLN A 255 19.97 -5.16 21.80
CA GLN A 255 18.54 -5.16 22.20
C GLN A 255 17.61 -4.58 21.14
N GLU A 256 18.10 -3.66 20.30
CA GLU A 256 17.38 -3.10 19.14
C GLU A 256 18.02 -3.61 17.84
N PRO A 257 17.88 -4.91 17.54
CA PRO A 257 18.65 -5.57 16.50
C PRO A 257 18.43 -4.98 15.11
N PHE A 258 17.22 -4.54 14.80
CA PHE A 258 16.88 -4.00 13.49
C PHE A 258 17.54 -2.65 13.23
N ARG A 259 17.44 -1.72 14.20
CA ARG A 259 18.10 -0.41 14.12
C ARG A 259 19.62 -0.58 14.06
N ALA A 260 20.19 -1.45 14.91
CA ALA A 260 21.62 -1.73 14.89
C ALA A 260 22.10 -2.35 13.56
N PHE A 261 21.29 -3.21 12.92
CA PHE A 261 21.56 -3.69 11.58
C PHE A 261 21.52 -2.54 10.56
N ALA A 262 20.50 -1.69 10.61
CA ALA A 262 20.34 -0.55 9.71
C ALA A 262 21.53 0.42 9.79
N THR A 263 21.97 0.78 11.00
CA THR A 263 23.18 1.60 11.27
C THR A 263 24.40 0.99 10.61
N ARG A 264 24.61 -0.32 10.78
CA ARG A 264 25.77 -1.00 10.18
C ARG A 264 25.66 -1.10 8.65
N PHE A 265 24.46 -1.29 8.13
CA PHE A 265 24.21 -1.47 6.70
C PHE A 265 24.42 -0.17 5.93
N THR A 266 23.78 0.91 6.39
CA THR A 266 23.84 2.24 5.79
C THR A 266 25.15 2.98 6.11
N GLY A 267 25.72 2.74 7.29
CA GLY A 267 26.89 3.45 7.81
C GLY A 267 26.56 4.72 8.61
N VAL A 268 25.28 5.11 8.72
CA VAL A 268 24.87 6.27 9.53
C VAL A 268 24.65 5.89 10.99
N SER A 269 24.66 6.89 11.87
CA SER A 269 24.34 6.72 13.29
C SER A 269 22.87 6.34 13.51
N GLY A 270 22.54 5.82 14.71
CA GLY A 270 21.21 5.32 15.01
C GLY A 270 20.13 6.42 15.10
N ASP A 271 20.54 7.62 15.47
CA ASP A 271 19.76 8.87 15.56
C ASP A 271 19.53 9.53 14.19
N GLN A 272 20.40 9.27 13.22
CA GLN A 272 20.25 9.68 11.81
C GLN A 272 19.35 8.75 10.98
N LEU A 273 18.72 7.75 11.60
CA LEU A 273 17.78 6.83 10.95
C LEU A 273 16.35 7.17 11.36
N PRO A 274 15.34 6.86 10.51
CA PRO A 274 13.94 7.07 10.85
C PRO A 274 13.56 6.48 12.20
N SER A 275 12.64 7.14 12.91
CA SER A 275 12.18 6.71 14.24
C SER A 275 11.34 5.43 14.17
N THR A 276 10.62 5.21 13.07
CA THR A 276 9.73 4.07 12.85
C THR A 276 10.41 2.90 12.16
N GLU A 277 9.97 1.67 12.46
CA GLU A 277 10.47 0.47 11.79
C GLU A 277 10.19 0.48 10.28
N ILE A 278 9.03 1.02 9.87
CA ILE A 278 8.65 1.15 8.46
C ILE A 278 9.63 2.09 7.75
N GLY A 279 9.93 3.27 8.34
CA GLY A 279 10.90 4.20 7.78
C GLY A 279 12.31 3.59 7.68
N ILE A 280 12.75 2.85 8.71
CA ILE A 280 14.04 2.14 8.66
C ILE A 280 14.05 1.09 7.54
N ARG A 281 12.96 0.33 7.40
CA ARG A 281 12.83 -0.67 6.34
C ARG A 281 12.93 -0.01 4.97
N ASP A 282 12.24 1.09 4.75
CA ASP A 282 12.31 1.83 3.49
C ASP A 282 13.74 2.31 3.22
N ALA A 283 14.40 2.91 4.21
CA ALA A 283 15.80 3.32 4.10
C ALA A 283 16.73 2.16 3.70
N ILE A 284 16.59 0.99 4.35
CA ILE A 284 17.37 -0.22 4.01
C ILE A 284 17.08 -0.68 2.58
N VAL A 285 15.81 -0.73 2.17
CA VAL A 285 15.42 -1.18 0.82
C VAL A 285 15.92 -0.20 -0.24
N GLY A 286 15.74 1.09 -0.05
CA GLY A 286 16.24 2.14 -0.95
C GLY A 286 17.76 2.06 -1.11
N GLU A 287 18.47 1.92 0.01
CA GLU A 287 19.93 1.79 0.02
C GLU A 287 20.41 0.49 -0.64
N ALA A 288 19.70 -0.63 -0.40
CA ALA A 288 19.97 -1.89 -1.07
C ALA A 288 19.75 -1.79 -2.59
N ILE A 289 18.76 -1.03 -3.06
CA ILE A 289 18.57 -0.79 -4.48
C ILE A 289 19.77 -0.02 -5.06
N ARG A 290 20.28 1.01 -4.36
CA ARG A 290 21.48 1.76 -4.80
C ARG A 290 22.71 0.85 -4.89
N PHE A 291 22.92 -0.03 -3.88
CA PHE A 291 23.99 -1.04 -3.94
C PHE A 291 23.81 -2.03 -5.09
N GLY A 292 22.59 -2.56 -5.28
CA GLY A 292 22.28 -3.48 -6.35
C GLY A 292 22.47 -2.85 -7.73
N LEU A 293 22.11 -1.58 -7.89
CA LEU A 293 22.33 -0.82 -9.12
C LEU A 293 23.81 -0.62 -9.39
N ALA A 294 24.59 -0.14 -8.41
CA ALA A 294 26.03 0.05 -8.53
C ALA A 294 26.73 -1.27 -8.95
N GLU A 295 26.45 -2.38 -8.27
CA GLU A 295 27.06 -3.67 -8.58
C GLU A 295 26.67 -4.20 -9.98
N LYS A 296 25.39 -4.09 -10.35
CA LYS A 296 24.89 -4.67 -11.61
C LYS A 296 25.17 -3.81 -12.83
N ALA A 297 25.25 -2.49 -12.67
CA ALA A 297 25.53 -1.58 -13.76
C ALA A 297 27.01 -1.62 -14.21
N GLU A 298 27.94 -1.83 -13.27
CA GLU A 298 29.38 -1.96 -13.56
C GLU A 298 29.75 -3.25 -14.29
N SER A 299 28.92 -4.30 -14.15
CA SER A 299 29.18 -5.64 -14.69
C SER A 299 29.11 -5.74 -16.22
N GLY A 300 28.68 -4.69 -16.92
CA GLY A 300 28.29 -4.74 -18.35
C GLY A 300 29.27 -4.15 -19.37
N GLY A 301 30.33 -3.46 -18.97
CA GLY A 301 31.27 -2.79 -19.91
C GLY A 301 30.61 -1.78 -20.85
N GLN A 302 29.41 -1.28 -20.49
CA GLN A 302 28.62 -0.37 -21.32
C GLN A 302 29.09 1.08 -21.14
N GLN A 303 28.89 1.90 -22.17
CA GLN A 303 29.22 3.34 -22.14
C GLN A 303 28.36 4.12 -21.13
N TYR A 304 27.20 3.57 -20.75
CA TYR A 304 26.31 4.12 -19.74
C TYR A 304 25.93 3.01 -18.73
N PRO A 305 26.21 3.18 -17.43
CA PRO A 305 25.94 2.17 -16.42
C PRO A 305 24.42 1.97 -16.29
N GLN A 306 23.94 0.76 -16.56
CA GLN A 306 22.51 0.41 -16.39
C GLN A 306 22.33 -1.04 -15.96
N ALA A 307 21.25 -1.31 -15.23
CA ALA A 307 20.87 -2.64 -14.80
C ALA A 307 19.37 -2.89 -15.03
N HIS A 308 19.04 -4.13 -15.41
CA HIS A 308 17.65 -4.55 -15.57
C HIS A 308 16.98 -4.73 -14.20
N ILE A 309 15.72 -4.31 -14.06
CA ILE A 309 14.96 -4.36 -12.81
C ILE A 309 14.95 -5.75 -12.16
N THR A 310 14.82 -6.82 -12.95
CA THR A 310 14.84 -8.19 -12.43
C THR A 310 16.17 -8.54 -11.76
N ALA A 311 17.30 -8.02 -12.26
CA ALA A 311 18.61 -8.29 -11.68
C ALA A 311 18.79 -7.56 -10.33
N ILE A 312 18.35 -6.30 -10.27
CA ILE A 312 18.33 -5.51 -9.03
C ILE A 312 17.37 -6.17 -8.03
N ARG A 313 16.18 -6.59 -8.47
CA ARG A 313 15.17 -7.28 -7.66
C ARG A 313 15.69 -8.54 -7.02
N HIS A 314 16.24 -9.46 -7.82
CA HIS A 314 16.84 -10.67 -7.26
C HIS A 314 17.96 -10.36 -6.27
N TRP A 315 18.78 -9.35 -6.55
CA TRP A 315 19.85 -8.96 -5.64
C TRP A 315 19.31 -8.50 -4.28
N VAL A 316 18.40 -7.53 -4.26
CA VAL A 316 17.86 -6.96 -3.01
C VAL A 316 17.10 -8.00 -2.21
N VAL A 317 16.19 -8.75 -2.85
CA VAL A 317 15.40 -9.79 -2.17
C VAL A 317 16.33 -10.83 -1.54
N HIS A 318 17.30 -11.34 -2.30
CA HIS A 318 18.23 -12.34 -1.78
C HIS A 318 19.09 -11.80 -0.63
N LYS A 319 19.50 -10.53 -0.66
CA LYS A 319 20.36 -9.95 0.38
C LYS A 319 19.58 -9.56 1.64
N LEU A 320 18.34 -9.12 1.50
CA LEU A 320 17.54 -8.61 2.62
C LEU A 320 16.57 -9.64 3.21
N ALA A 321 16.31 -10.77 2.55
CA ALA A 321 15.31 -11.75 3.02
C ALA A 321 15.58 -12.27 4.44
N SER A 322 16.84 -12.41 4.85
CA SER A 322 17.18 -12.85 6.21
C SER A 322 16.85 -11.81 7.29
N VAL A 323 16.73 -10.53 6.91
CA VAL A 323 16.51 -9.40 7.81
C VAL A 323 15.03 -9.01 7.78
N LEU A 324 14.49 -8.81 6.58
CA LEU A 324 13.15 -8.30 6.34
C LEU A 324 12.10 -9.41 6.19
N GLY A 325 12.52 -10.68 6.02
CA GLY A 325 11.66 -11.83 5.76
C GLY A 325 11.58 -12.21 4.29
N GLN A 326 11.22 -13.45 3.97
CA GLN A 326 10.94 -13.81 2.58
C GLN A 326 9.62 -13.15 2.17
N PRO A 327 9.58 -12.45 1.02
CA PRO A 327 8.33 -11.93 0.50
C PRO A 327 7.35 -13.06 0.16
N VAL A 328 6.16 -13.05 0.78
CA VAL A 328 5.20 -14.15 0.68
C VAL A 328 4.27 -13.92 -0.53
N ALA A 329 4.19 -14.91 -1.42
CA ALA A 329 3.23 -14.90 -2.52
C ALA A 329 1.79 -14.99 -1.98
N GLY A 330 0.95 -14.01 -2.29
CA GLY A 330 -0.47 -13.98 -1.91
C GLY A 330 -0.78 -13.35 -0.54
N ALA A 331 0.21 -12.78 0.15
CA ALA A 331 -0.04 -11.82 1.24
C ALA A 331 -0.27 -10.40 0.66
N ASP A 332 -0.86 -9.49 1.44
CA ASP A 332 -1.21 -8.12 1.02
C ASP A 332 -0.12 -7.46 0.17
N GLU A 333 -0.52 -6.58 -0.76
CA GLU A 333 0.36 -5.95 -1.76
C GLU A 333 1.64 -5.29 -1.19
N VAL A 334 1.66 -4.98 0.10
CA VAL A 334 2.77 -4.36 0.85
C VAL A 334 3.87 -5.38 1.25
N SER A 335 3.56 -6.67 1.28
CA SER A 335 4.39 -7.72 1.89
C SER A 335 5.05 -8.68 0.90
N ASN A 336 4.66 -8.66 -0.38
CA ASN A 336 5.33 -9.40 -1.44
C ASN A 336 6.55 -8.62 -2.00
N ASP A 337 7.42 -9.28 -2.76
CA ASP A 337 8.69 -8.69 -3.25
C ASP A 337 8.45 -7.56 -4.24
N VAL A 338 7.37 -7.70 -5.02
CA VAL A 338 6.82 -6.64 -5.85
C VAL A 338 6.44 -5.43 -5.00
N GLY A 339 5.87 -5.62 -3.82
CA GLY A 339 5.51 -4.57 -2.86
C GLY A 339 6.70 -3.80 -2.32
N TRP A 340 7.79 -4.48 -1.97
CA TRP A 340 9.01 -3.83 -1.49
C TRP A 340 9.63 -2.95 -2.58
N PHE A 341 9.71 -3.49 -3.79
CA PHE A 341 10.22 -2.76 -4.95
C PHE A 341 9.28 -1.66 -5.39
N ARG A 342 7.97 -1.85 -5.28
CA ARG A 342 7.00 -0.82 -5.65
C ARG A 342 6.98 0.36 -4.68
N ALA A 343 7.11 0.07 -3.40
CA ALA A 343 7.19 1.09 -2.36
C ALA A 343 8.43 1.98 -2.52
N ALA A 344 9.57 1.39 -2.93
CA ALA A 344 10.84 2.10 -2.97
C ALA A 344 11.32 2.55 -4.36
N LEU A 345 11.08 1.76 -5.42
CA LEU A 345 11.61 1.99 -6.78
C LEU A 345 10.58 2.66 -7.70
N THR A 346 9.43 2.04 -7.96
CA THR A 346 8.45 2.57 -8.93
C THR A 346 7.01 2.13 -8.67
N GLU A 347 6.03 2.88 -9.21
CA GLU A 347 4.57 2.58 -9.30
C GLU A 347 3.61 3.40 -8.41
N ARG A 348 4.07 4.40 -7.65
CA ARG A 348 3.16 5.31 -6.93
C ARG A 348 3.58 6.77 -7.08
N THR A 349 2.63 7.69 -6.85
CA THR A 349 2.88 9.10 -6.51
C THR A 349 3.43 9.22 -5.08
N GLY A 350 4.44 8.42 -4.74
CA GLY A 350 5.07 8.36 -3.43
C GLY A 350 6.55 8.76 -3.50
N PRO A 351 7.25 8.80 -2.35
CA PRO A 351 8.65 9.20 -2.24
C PRO A 351 9.60 8.11 -2.78
N THR A 352 9.41 7.61 -4.00
CA THR A 352 10.28 6.57 -4.57
C THR A 352 11.61 7.16 -5.02
N ILE A 353 12.67 6.35 -5.04
CA ILE A 353 13.99 6.81 -5.47
C ILE A 353 13.99 7.27 -6.95
N THR A 354 13.09 6.74 -7.78
CA THR A 354 12.88 7.24 -9.15
C THR A 354 12.16 8.59 -9.17
N PHE A 355 11.15 8.79 -8.30
CA PHE A 355 10.44 10.06 -8.20
C PHE A 355 11.33 11.18 -7.66
N LEU A 356 12.15 10.88 -6.65
CA LEU A 356 13.16 11.78 -6.10
C LEU A 356 14.27 12.08 -7.11
N GLY A 357 14.52 11.16 -8.06
CA GLY A 357 15.47 11.36 -9.15
C GLY A 357 16.89 10.88 -8.84
N ASP A 358 17.02 9.96 -7.88
CA ASP A 358 18.25 9.20 -7.60
C ASP A 358 18.55 8.21 -8.73
N VAL A 359 17.51 7.69 -9.36
CA VAL A 359 17.63 6.68 -10.42
C VAL A 359 16.79 7.09 -11.62
N ILE A 360 17.36 6.94 -12.82
CA ILE A 360 16.70 7.21 -14.09
C ILE A 360 16.12 5.91 -14.62
N GLN A 361 14.80 5.88 -14.83
CA GLN A 361 14.13 4.77 -15.51
C GLN A 361 14.36 4.88 -17.03
N LEU A 362 14.80 3.78 -17.63
CA LEU A 362 15.04 3.63 -19.06
C LEU A 362 13.97 2.71 -19.69
N SER A 363 14.05 2.52 -21.01
CA SER A 363 13.13 1.64 -21.72
C SER A 363 13.32 0.17 -21.31
N GLN A 364 12.28 -0.65 -21.53
CA GLN A 364 12.34 -2.11 -21.35
C GLN A 364 12.75 -2.57 -19.95
N GLY A 365 12.45 -1.79 -18.91
CA GLY A 365 12.70 -2.18 -17.51
C GLY A 365 14.14 -2.00 -17.04
N TYR A 366 14.95 -1.21 -17.75
CA TYR A 366 16.29 -0.83 -17.32
C TYR A 366 16.28 0.42 -16.46
N TYR A 367 17.28 0.52 -15.58
CA TYR A 367 17.50 1.66 -14.70
C TYR A 367 18.98 2.03 -14.70
N ALA A 368 19.27 3.32 -14.55
CA ALA A 368 20.62 3.85 -14.46
C ALA A 368 20.76 4.81 -13.26
N PRO A 369 21.93 4.88 -12.62
CA PRO A 369 22.15 5.83 -11.54
C PRO A 369 22.07 7.26 -12.10
N ALA A 370 21.32 8.14 -11.42
CA ALA A 370 21.32 9.54 -11.78
C ALA A 370 22.66 10.19 -11.38
N PRO A 371 23.10 11.24 -12.10
CA PRO A 371 24.26 12.02 -11.70
C PRO A 371 24.10 12.58 -10.28
N THR A 372 25.14 12.40 -9.47
CA THR A 372 25.22 12.94 -8.11
C THR A 372 25.15 14.46 -8.14
N ARG A 373 24.20 15.00 -7.38
CA ARG A 373 24.00 16.43 -7.16
C ARG A 373 23.27 16.65 -5.85
N VAL A 374 23.25 17.90 -5.39
CA VAL A 374 22.58 18.31 -4.17
C VAL A 374 21.64 19.47 -4.43
N VAL A 375 20.58 19.56 -3.62
CA VAL A 375 19.63 20.67 -3.64
C VAL A 375 19.56 21.23 -2.22
N MET A 376 19.95 22.49 -2.05
CA MET A 376 19.97 23.12 -0.72
C MET A 376 18.54 23.25 -0.17
N ILE A 377 18.36 22.88 1.09
CA ILE A 377 17.12 23.07 1.85
C ILE A 377 17.24 24.36 2.66
N SER A 378 18.39 24.51 3.32
CA SER A 378 18.77 25.62 4.21
C SER A 378 20.27 25.95 4.03
N GLU A 379 20.84 26.80 4.90
CA GLU A 379 22.29 27.11 4.87
C GLU A 379 23.19 25.92 5.30
N SER A 380 22.62 24.94 6.01
CA SER A 380 23.35 23.79 6.60
C SER A 380 22.82 22.43 6.20
N GLU A 381 21.74 22.36 5.41
CA GLU A 381 21.13 21.11 4.97
C GLU A 381 20.90 21.06 3.47
N ALA A 382 21.10 19.89 2.87
CA ALA A 382 20.88 19.67 1.45
C ALA A 382 20.34 18.26 1.15
N VAL A 383 19.41 18.15 0.20
CA VAL A 383 18.96 16.86 -0.33
C VAL A 383 20.06 16.25 -1.20
N LEU A 384 20.53 15.05 -0.89
CA LEU A 384 21.44 14.28 -1.74
C LEU A 384 20.66 13.49 -2.79
N VAL A 385 20.82 13.86 -4.05
CA VAL A 385 20.20 13.17 -5.19
C VAL A 385 21.29 12.40 -5.95
N SER A 386 21.30 11.08 -5.78
CA SER A 386 22.36 10.22 -6.34
C SER A 386 21.92 8.76 -6.49
N GLY A 387 22.33 8.11 -7.57
CA GLY A 387 22.16 6.66 -7.70
C GLY A 387 23.14 5.83 -6.87
N ASP A 388 24.18 6.48 -6.33
CA ASP A 388 25.25 5.81 -5.59
C ASP A 388 24.84 5.56 -4.13
N PRO A 389 25.36 4.49 -3.49
CA PRO A 389 25.15 4.25 -2.06
C PRO A 389 25.67 5.41 -1.20
N SER A 390 25.16 5.49 0.03
CA SER A 390 25.46 6.53 1.02
C SER A 390 26.86 6.38 1.63
N ARG A 391 27.36 5.14 1.75
CA ARG A 391 28.65 4.87 2.41
C ARG A 391 29.85 5.63 1.82
N PRO A 392 30.07 5.70 0.50
CA PRO A 392 31.14 6.52 -0.08
C PRO A 392 31.09 8.01 0.33
N PHE A 393 29.90 8.59 0.47
CA PHE A 393 29.74 9.97 0.91
C PHE A 393 30.11 10.13 2.39
N ILE A 394 29.70 9.18 3.23
CA ILE A 394 30.05 9.15 4.66
C ILE A 394 31.56 8.96 4.84
N GLU A 395 32.18 8.06 4.07
CA GLU A 395 33.64 7.85 4.08
C GLU A 395 34.42 9.09 3.60
N SER A 396 33.79 9.95 2.79
CA SER A 396 34.34 11.26 2.41
C SER A 396 34.23 12.31 3.52
N GLY A 397 33.53 12.00 4.62
CA GLY A 397 33.31 12.89 5.76
C GLY A 397 32.10 13.81 5.60
N LEU A 398 31.04 13.36 4.92
CA LEU A 398 29.73 14.01 4.93
C LEU A 398 28.80 13.29 5.91
N ASP A 399 28.01 14.04 6.66
CA ASP A 399 27.00 13.49 7.55
C ASP A 399 25.66 13.34 6.82
N ILE A 400 25.07 12.14 6.91
CA ILE A 400 23.83 11.80 6.22
C ILE A 400 22.77 11.39 7.22
N GLU A 401 21.61 12.05 7.14
CA GLU A 401 20.37 11.66 7.80
C GLU A 401 19.42 11.01 6.78
N PHE A 402 18.77 9.92 7.16
CA PHE A 402 17.71 9.29 6.36
C PHE A 402 16.34 9.76 6.83
N ARG A 403 15.61 10.49 5.97
CA ARG A 403 14.20 10.83 6.15
C ARG A 403 13.36 9.97 5.19
N GLY A 404 13.08 8.74 5.62
CA GLY A 404 12.50 7.70 4.77
C GLY A 404 13.47 7.22 3.68
N LEU A 405 13.11 7.39 2.40
CA LEU A 405 14.00 7.07 1.27
C LEU A 405 15.00 8.19 0.95
N THR A 406 14.73 9.40 1.42
CA THR A 406 15.53 10.57 1.12
C THR A 406 16.75 10.64 2.05
N ARG A 407 17.84 11.16 1.50
CA ARG A 407 19.10 11.37 2.21
C ARG A 407 19.36 12.86 2.32
N ILE A 408 19.49 13.35 3.53
CA ILE A 408 19.76 14.74 3.85
C ILE A 408 21.22 14.82 4.28
N LEU A 409 22.00 15.62 3.58
CA LEU A 409 23.31 16.05 4.07
C LEU A 409 23.07 17.08 5.17
N THR A 410 23.59 16.79 6.36
CA THR A 410 23.46 17.66 7.54
C THR A 410 24.81 18.34 7.82
N ASP A 411 24.76 19.44 8.58
CA ASP A 411 25.94 20.23 8.97
C ASP A 411 26.87 20.63 7.80
N THR A 412 26.29 20.81 6.61
CA THR A 412 27.07 21.02 5.38
C THR A 412 26.61 22.27 4.65
N SER A 413 27.56 23.14 4.32
CA SER A 413 27.29 24.39 3.58
C SER A 413 27.45 24.23 2.07
N GLU A 414 26.82 25.14 1.31
CA GLU A 414 26.98 25.21 -0.15
C GLU A 414 28.46 25.33 -0.57
N ALA A 415 29.24 26.15 0.15
CA ALA A 415 30.66 26.36 -0.13
C ALA A 415 31.47 25.07 0.06
N GLU A 416 31.14 24.28 1.08
CA GLU A 416 31.76 22.99 1.34
C GLU A 416 31.45 21.98 0.23
N LEU A 417 30.18 21.88 -0.19
CA LEU A 417 29.76 20.99 -1.29
C LEU A 417 30.49 21.32 -2.58
N ARG A 418 30.63 22.61 -2.91
CA ARG A 418 31.43 23.06 -4.07
C ARG A 418 32.90 22.68 -3.95
N SER A 419 33.49 22.79 -2.75
CA SER A 419 34.89 22.41 -2.52
C SER A 419 35.16 20.91 -2.69
N ARG A 420 34.11 20.09 -2.48
CA ARG A 420 34.11 18.64 -2.67
C ARG A 420 33.69 18.24 -4.10
N GLU A 421 33.57 19.20 -5.02
CA GLU A 421 33.16 19.02 -6.41
C GLU A 421 31.76 18.39 -6.59
N ILE A 422 30.89 18.52 -5.59
CA ILE A 422 29.49 18.06 -5.68
C ILE A 422 28.65 19.17 -6.34
N PRO A 423 28.02 18.91 -7.51
CA PRO A 423 27.20 19.90 -8.19
C PRO A 423 25.97 20.29 -7.37
N ILE A 424 25.71 21.59 -7.25
CA ILE A 424 24.47 22.11 -6.66
C ILE A 424 23.49 22.45 -7.76
N GLN A 425 22.31 21.84 -7.68
CA GLN A 425 21.17 22.12 -8.53
C GLN A 425 20.24 23.10 -7.80
N SER A 426 19.64 24.05 -8.51
CA SER A 426 18.66 24.96 -7.90
C SER A 426 17.38 24.20 -7.53
N LYS A 427 16.67 24.69 -6.50
CA LYS A 427 15.39 24.11 -6.08
C LYS A 427 14.40 24.06 -7.25
N ASP A 428 14.25 25.16 -7.99
CA ASP A 428 13.33 25.28 -9.13
C ASP A 428 13.64 24.29 -10.26
N GLU A 429 14.92 24.13 -10.62
CA GLU A 429 15.35 23.17 -11.66
C GLU A 429 15.07 21.72 -11.22
N TYR A 430 15.31 21.42 -9.94
CA TYR A 430 15.08 20.08 -9.39
C TYR A 430 13.59 19.70 -9.41
N ILE A 431 12.71 20.61 -9.02
CA ILE A 431 11.27 20.36 -8.98
C ILE A 431 10.57 20.60 -10.32
N GLY A 432 11.26 21.23 -11.28
CA GLY A 432 10.77 21.53 -12.63
C GLY A 432 9.90 22.77 -12.72
N LEU A 433 10.11 23.76 -11.84
CA LEU A 433 9.46 25.06 -11.90
C LEU A 433 10.20 26.06 -12.82
N ASP A 434 11.42 25.79 -13.25
CA ASP A 434 12.17 26.66 -14.17
C ASP A 434 11.71 26.59 -15.64
N GLU A 435 10.94 25.55 -16.03
CA GLU A 435 10.41 25.34 -17.39
C GLU A 435 9.27 26.30 -17.82
N ALA A 436 9.23 27.54 -17.30
CA ALA A 436 8.13 28.51 -17.45
C ALA A 436 6.79 27.96 -16.91
N PRO A 437 6.62 27.92 -15.58
CA PRO A 437 5.48 27.28 -14.96
C PRO A 437 4.26 28.18 -15.14
N MET A 438 3.15 27.58 -15.57
CA MET A 438 1.88 28.29 -15.67
C MET A 438 1.26 28.39 -14.28
N THR A 439 1.74 29.33 -13.46
CA THR A 439 1.40 29.44 -12.03
C THR A 439 0.53 30.63 -11.68
N THR A 440 0.44 31.63 -12.56
CA THR A 440 -0.32 32.87 -12.30
C THR A 440 -1.34 33.17 -13.40
N PRO A 441 -2.37 33.98 -13.13
CA PRO A 441 -3.30 34.45 -14.17
C PRO A 441 -2.59 35.11 -15.36
N ALA A 442 -1.49 35.82 -15.13
CA ALA A 442 -0.69 36.42 -16.21
C ALA A 442 -0.05 35.36 -17.11
N THR A 443 0.58 34.35 -16.53
CA THR A 443 1.19 33.24 -17.29
C THR A 443 0.18 32.39 -18.05
N LEU A 444 -1.05 32.25 -17.53
CA LEU A 444 -2.14 31.58 -18.27
C LEU A 444 -2.53 32.38 -19.53
N ARG A 445 -2.63 33.71 -19.43
CA ARG A 445 -2.92 34.57 -20.59
C ARG A 445 -1.82 34.48 -21.64
N GLU A 446 -0.56 34.59 -21.21
CA GLU A 446 0.58 34.42 -22.12
C GLU A 446 0.57 33.04 -22.79
N TYR A 447 0.23 31.98 -22.06
CA TYR A 447 0.10 30.64 -22.64
C TYR A 447 -1.01 30.58 -23.69
N ILE A 448 -2.18 31.18 -23.44
CA ILE A 448 -3.30 31.24 -24.39
C ILE A 448 -2.91 32.01 -25.67
N GLU A 449 -2.15 33.09 -25.53
CA GLU A 449 -1.71 33.93 -26.66
C GLU A 449 -0.64 33.25 -27.52
N GLN A 450 0.27 32.52 -26.90
CA GLN A 450 1.41 31.90 -27.59
C GLN A 450 1.07 30.57 -28.27
N ARG A 451 -0.01 29.90 -27.85
CA ARG A 451 -0.37 28.57 -28.35
C ARG A 451 -1.27 28.64 -29.59
N PRO A 452 -1.19 27.62 -30.48
CA PRO A 452 -2.14 27.48 -31.58
C PRO A 452 -3.58 27.46 -31.05
N GLN A 453 -4.44 28.21 -31.74
CA GLN A 453 -5.86 28.31 -31.40
C GLN A 453 -6.67 27.56 -32.45
N GLU A 454 -7.44 26.57 -32.00
CA GLU A 454 -8.24 25.67 -32.84
C GLU A 454 -9.73 26.04 -32.79
N SER A 455 -10.54 25.46 -33.69
CA SER A 455 -11.99 25.59 -33.58
C SER A 455 -12.48 24.88 -32.31
N TRP A 456 -13.41 25.52 -31.61
CA TRP A 456 -14.06 24.89 -30.47
C TRP A 456 -15.27 24.08 -30.95
N GLU A 457 -15.17 22.76 -30.88
CA GLU A 457 -16.22 21.82 -31.29
C GLU A 457 -16.44 20.81 -30.16
N PRO A 458 -17.41 21.05 -29.25
CA PRO A 458 -17.64 20.14 -28.13
C PRO A 458 -18.24 18.83 -28.62
N GLU A 459 -17.73 17.71 -28.11
CA GLU A 459 -18.23 16.37 -28.43
C GLU A 459 -18.90 15.71 -27.21
N GLU A 460 -19.60 14.60 -27.46
CA GLU A 460 -20.21 13.78 -26.42
C GLU A 460 -19.13 13.25 -25.46
N GLY A 461 -19.29 13.48 -24.15
CA GLY A 461 -18.35 13.05 -23.12
C GLY A 461 -17.29 14.09 -22.71
N TRP A 462 -17.25 15.26 -23.33
CA TRP A 462 -16.43 16.36 -22.83
C TRP A 462 -16.96 16.82 -21.48
N ALA A 463 -16.07 16.96 -20.50
CA ALA A 463 -16.42 17.33 -19.14
C ALA A 463 -15.82 18.69 -18.78
N PRO A 464 -16.64 19.72 -18.49
CA PRO A 464 -16.10 20.98 -17.99
C PRO A 464 -15.50 20.84 -16.59
N TYR A 465 -14.52 21.68 -16.31
CA TYR A 465 -14.07 21.96 -14.95
C TYR A 465 -15.17 22.73 -14.22
N THR A 466 -15.64 22.21 -13.10
CA THR A 466 -16.76 22.78 -12.33
C THR A 466 -16.33 23.68 -11.18
N GLY A 467 -15.02 23.81 -10.95
CA GLY A 467 -14.47 24.46 -9.75
C GLY A 467 -14.23 23.47 -8.61
N GLN A 468 -13.24 23.79 -7.77
CA GLN A 468 -12.75 23.05 -6.60
C GLN A 468 -12.30 21.58 -6.86
N TYR A 469 -11.31 21.11 -6.10
CA TYR A 469 -10.83 19.70 -6.06
C TYR A 469 -10.47 19.06 -7.42
N TYR A 470 -10.10 19.85 -8.44
CA TYR A 470 -9.84 19.35 -9.80
C TYR A 470 -11.02 18.58 -10.43
N GLY A 471 -12.27 18.91 -10.06
CA GLY A 471 -13.48 18.23 -10.50
C GLY A 471 -13.87 18.48 -11.97
N PHE A 472 -14.09 17.39 -12.73
CA PHE A 472 -14.59 17.44 -14.12
C PHE A 472 -15.80 16.51 -14.26
N THR A 473 -16.94 17.06 -14.68
CA THR A 473 -18.21 16.31 -14.78
C THR A 473 -18.88 16.58 -16.12
N VAL A 474 -19.25 15.54 -16.88
CA VAL A 474 -19.84 15.69 -18.24
C VAL A 474 -21.07 16.60 -18.25
N ASP A 475 -21.94 16.46 -17.26
CA ASP A 475 -23.15 17.29 -17.09
C ASP A 475 -22.96 18.45 -16.11
N GLY A 476 -21.71 18.79 -15.78
CA GLY A 476 -21.40 19.86 -14.85
C GLY A 476 -21.58 21.25 -15.46
N GLU A 477 -21.91 22.24 -14.63
CA GLU A 477 -21.84 23.64 -15.05
C GLU A 477 -20.36 24.09 -15.11
N PRO A 478 -19.88 24.64 -16.24
CA PRO A 478 -18.50 25.07 -16.34
C PRO A 478 -18.23 26.26 -15.42
N LEU A 479 -17.08 26.22 -14.73
CA LEU A 479 -16.50 27.42 -14.16
C LEU A 479 -16.04 28.32 -15.32
N VAL A 480 -16.76 29.43 -15.52
CA VAL A 480 -16.46 30.43 -16.54
C VAL A 480 -15.87 31.67 -15.87
N ILE A 481 -14.66 32.02 -16.28
CA ILE A 481 -13.97 33.23 -15.86
C ILE A 481 -14.21 34.32 -16.89
N GLU A 482 -14.98 35.33 -16.50
CA GLU A 482 -15.20 36.54 -17.32
C GLU A 482 -14.14 37.60 -16.99
N GLU A 483 -13.37 37.98 -18.00
CA GLU A 483 -12.36 39.03 -17.92
C GLU A 483 -12.95 40.41 -18.25
N ALA A 484 -12.24 41.46 -17.85
CA ALA A 484 -12.70 42.84 -18.01
C ALA A 484 -12.84 43.30 -19.48
N ASP A 485 -12.16 42.63 -20.41
CA ASP A 485 -12.24 42.89 -21.85
C ASP A 485 -13.39 42.13 -22.54
N GLY A 486 -14.20 41.39 -21.76
CA GLY A 486 -15.29 40.56 -22.25
C GLY A 486 -14.86 39.16 -22.72
N THR A 487 -13.59 38.79 -22.51
CA THR A 487 -13.13 37.42 -22.75
C THR A 487 -13.66 36.48 -21.68
N ALA A 488 -14.21 35.32 -22.08
CA ALA A 488 -14.64 34.27 -21.18
C ALA A 488 -13.78 33.01 -21.35
N ILE A 489 -13.26 32.48 -20.24
CA ILE A 489 -12.35 31.33 -20.21
C ILE A 489 -12.98 30.20 -19.40
N SER A 490 -12.97 28.97 -19.92
CA SER A 490 -13.31 27.76 -19.15
C SER A 490 -12.42 26.60 -19.55
N LEU A 491 -12.13 25.70 -18.61
CA LEU A 491 -11.31 24.51 -18.86
C LEU A 491 -12.19 23.27 -19.03
N TRP A 492 -11.82 22.42 -19.97
CA TRP A 492 -12.55 21.19 -20.29
C TRP A 492 -11.61 20.01 -20.40
N ARG A 493 -12.07 18.86 -19.92
CA ARG A 493 -11.43 17.56 -20.10
C ARG A 493 -12.03 16.90 -21.33
N VAL A 494 -11.15 16.51 -22.24
CA VAL A 494 -11.47 15.91 -23.53
C VAL A 494 -11.01 14.46 -23.51
N PRO A 495 -11.94 13.49 -23.42
CA PRO A 495 -11.58 12.07 -23.40
C PRO A 495 -10.95 11.66 -24.73
N VAL A 496 -9.97 10.77 -24.68
CA VAL A 496 -9.33 10.20 -25.88
C VAL A 496 -9.58 8.70 -25.90
N GLU A 497 -10.20 8.19 -26.97
CA GLU A 497 -10.69 6.80 -27.07
C GLU A 497 -9.64 5.72 -26.72
N TYR A 498 -8.37 5.95 -27.09
CA TYR A 498 -7.25 5.04 -26.81
C TYR A 498 -6.06 5.76 -26.15
N GLY A 499 -6.32 6.78 -25.33
CA GLY A 499 -5.27 7.62 -24.75
C GLY A 499 -5.59 8.20 -23.38
N ALA A 500 -4.62 8.92 -22.82
CA ALA A 500 -4.86 9.74 -21.65
C ALA A 500 -5.71 10.96 -22.04
N ASP A 501 -6.63 11.34 -21.14
CA ASP A 501 -7.44 12.55 -21.31
C ASP A 501 -6.56 13.76 -21.66
N THR A 502 -7.04 14.54 -22.62
CA THR A 502 -6.47 15.84 -22.95
C THR A 502 -7.30 16.94 -22.32
N TYR A 503 -6.76 18.16 -22.29
CA TYR A 503 -7.41 19.28 -21.67
C TYR A 503 -7.41 20.45 -22.65
N GLN A 504 -8.53 21.15 -22.75
CA GLN A 504 -8.68 22.30 -23.63
C GLN A 504 -9.27 23.49 -22.87
N LEU A 505 -8.66 24.65 -23.05
CA LEU A 505 -9.24 25.91 -22.66
C LEU A 505 -10.18 26.38 -23.77
N LYS A 506 -11.46 26.54 -23.43
CA LYS A 506 -12.41 27.28 -24.24
C LYS A 506 -12.21 28.77 -23.97
N VAL A 507 -11.82 29.51 -24.99
CA VAL A 507 -11.63 30.96 -24.92
C VAL A 507 -12.63 31.62 -25.86
N GLN A 508 -13.58 32.35 -25.29
CA GLN A 508 -14.55 33.14 -26.05
C GLN A 508 -14.14 34.61 -25.96
N SER A 509 -13.67 35.18 -27.05
CA SER A 509 -13.30 36.60 -27.13
C SER A 509 -14.54 37.49 -27.02
N GLY A 510 -14.35 38.75 -26.62
CA GLY A 510 -15.45 39.74 -26.54
C GLY A 510 -16.20 40.00 -27.85
N ASP A 511 -15.64 39.61 -29.01
CA ASP A 511 -16.32 39.63 -30.31
C ASP A 511 -17.22 38.40 -30.57
N GLY A 512 -17.34 37.51 -29.58
CA GLY A 512 -18.16 36.30 -29.61
C GLY A 512 -17.49 35.09 -30.26
N LYS A 513 -16.27 35.20 -30.79
CA LYS A 513 -15.56 34.05 -31.37
C LYS A 513 -15.04 33.13 -30.27
N THR A 514 -15.35 31.84 -30.40
CA THR A 514 -14.87 30.80 -29.49
C THR A 514 -13.73 30.03 -30.14
N ARG A 515 -12.66 29.80 -29.38
CA ARG A 515 -11.48 29.06 -29.80
C ARG A 515 -11.07 28.08 -28.70
N ALA A 516 -10.42 27.00 -29.12
CA ALA A 516 -9.83 26.01 -28.22
C ALA A 516 -8.32 26.22 -28.12
N VAL A 517 -7.76 26.13 -26.91
CA VAL A 517 -6.31 26.06 -26.69
C VAL A 517 -5.98 24.80 -25.91
N THR A 518 -5.16 23.93 -26.49
CA THR A 518 -4.75 22.68 -25.86
C THR A 518 -3.80 22.92 -24.69
N VAL A 519 -4.12 22.32 -23.55
CA VAL A 519 -3.34 22.36 -22.32
C VAL A 519 -2.58 21.05 -22.18
N SER A 520 -1.25 21.14 -22.01
CA SER A 520 -0.45 19.96 -21.70
C SER A 520 -0.91 19.36 -20.37
N PRO A 521 -1.07 18.01 -20.26
CA PRO A 521 -1.51 17.37 -19.02
C PRO A 521 -0.69 17.74 -17.79
N LYS A 522 0.59 18.10 -17.95
CA LYS A 522 1.46 18.54 -16.84
C LYS A 522 0.99 19.85 -16.18
N TYR A 523 0.29 20.72 -16.91
CA TYR A 523 -0.20 22.00 -16.40
C TYR A 523 -1.65 21.96 -15.92
N ARG A 524 -2.39 20.85 -16.12
CA ARG A 524 -3.81 20.73 -15.74
C ARG A 524 -4.09 21.26 -14.33
N LYS A 525 -3.37 20.75 -13.32
CA LYS A 525 -3.59 21.15 -11.92
C LYS A 525 -3.34 22.63 -11.72
N HIS A 526 -2.28 23.17 -12.31
CA HIS A 526 -1.98 24.60 -12.21
C HIS A 526 -3.06 25.47 -12.83
N VAL A 527 -3.58 25.10 -14.00
CA VAL A 527 -4.68 25.81 -14.66
C VAL A 527 -5.92 25.84 -13.77
N CYS A 528 -6.32 24.71 -13.17
CA CYS A 528 -7.45 24.68 -12.24
C CYS A 528 -7.25 25.65 -11.06
N LEU A 529 -6.06 25.65 -10.43
CA LEU A 529 -5.76 26.56 -9.31
C LEU A 529 -5.82 28.03 -9.75
N ILE A 530 -5.35 28.35 -10.96
CA ILE A 530 -5.43 29.71 -11.51
C ILE A 530 -6.90 30.12 -11.71
N LEU A 531 -7.74 29.25 -12.27
CA LEU A 531 -9.15 29.56 -12.50
C LEU A 531 -9.91 29.75 -11.19
N ASP A 532 -9.66 28.91 -10.18
CA ASP A 532 -10.22 29.06 -8.83
C ASP A 532 -9.83 30.43 -8.21
N SER A 533 -8.56 30.80 -8.34
CA SER A 533 -8.06 32.12 -7.90
C SER A 533 -8.73 33.29 -8.64
N MET A 534 -8.88 33.19 -9.97
CA MET A 534 -9.56 34.20 -10.79
C MET A 534 -11.06 34.30 -10.46
N ALA A 535 -11.69 33.20 -10.06
CA ALA A 535 -13.06 33.17 -9.54
C ALA A 535 -13.20 33.78 -8.13
N LYS A 536 -12.09 34.22 -7.52
CA LYS A 536 -12.01 34.71 -6.14
C LYS A 536 -12.36 33.67 -5.08
N ASP A 537 -12.12 32.40 -5.40
CA ASP A 537 -12.28 31.26 -4.50
C ASP A 537 -11.03 30.36 -4.57
N PRO A 538 -9.84 30.89 -4.24
CA PRO A 538 -8.60 30.12 -4.28
C PRO A 538 -8.62 28.95 -3.30
N GLN A 539 -8.00 27.83 -3.68
CA GLN A 539 -7.73 26.71 -2.77
C GLN A 539 -6.83 27.14 -1.60
N THR A 540 -6.82 26.36 -0.52
CA THR A 540 -6.12 26.71 0.73
C THR A 540 -4.97 25.76 1.03
N VAL A 541 -3.87 26.34 1.47
CA VAL A 541 -2.74 25.66 2.11
C VAL A 541 -2.60 26.23 3.51
N GLU A 542 -2.61 25.38 4.53
CA GLU A 542 -2.50 25.79 5.92
C GLU A 542 -1.27 25.13 6.57
N LEU A 543 -0.39 25.93 7.16
CA LEU A 543 0.70 25.47 8.01
C LEU A 543 0.31 25.70 9.46
N THR A 544 0.32 24.66 10.30
CA THR A 544 -0.03 24.75 11.72
C THR A 544 1.04 24.08 12.57
N ALA A 545 1.41 24.70 13.69
CA ALA A 545 2.31 24.07 14.65
C ALA A 545 1.77 22.72 15.15
N TYR A 546 2.63 21.69 15.17
CA TYR A 546 2.29 20.33 15.59
C TYR A 546 3.45 19.74 16.42
N ASP A 547 3.42 19.95 17.74
CA ASP A 547 4.51 19.63 18.66
C ASP A 547 5.84 20.30 18.26
N GLU A 548 6.86 19.53 17.88
CA GLU A 548 8.16 20.01 17.35
C GLU A 548 8.21 19.95 15.81
N GLU A 549 7.08 19.67 15.16
CA GLU A 549 6.89 19.59 13.72
C GLU A 549 5.88 20.66 13.25
N VAL A 550 5.73 20.80 11.94
CA VAL A 550 4.66 21.58 11.32
C VAL A 550 3.75 20.65 10.53
N LEU A 551 2.45 20.88 10.62
CA LEU A 551 1.45 20.18 9.83
C LEU A 551 1.05 21.05 8.64
N LEU A 552 1.38 20.59 7.43
CA LEU A 552 0.91 21.18 6.17
C LEU A 552 -0.40 20.52 5.76
N SER A 553 -1.47 21.31 5.64
CA SER A 553 -2.79 20.85 5.21
C SER A 553 -3.19 21.50 3.88
N CYS A 554 -3.59 20.69 2.91
CA CYS A 554 -4.11 21.15 1.62
C CYS A 554 -5.53 20.63 1.42
N ASP A 555 -6.45 21.48 0.99
CA ASP A 555 -7.78 21.03 0.50
C ASP A 555 -7.72 20.47 -0.94
N PHE A 556 -6.56 20.52 -1.60
CA PHE A 556 -6.32 19.97 -2.92
C PHE A 556 -5.12 19.03 -2.94
N ALA A 557 -5.05 18.15 -3.95
CA ALA A 557 -3.88 17.31 -4.18
C ALA A 557 -2.75 18.11 -4.88
N PRO A 558 -1.61 18.42 -4.21
CA PRO A 558 -0.62 19.33 -4.76
C PRO A 558 -0.09 18.92 -6.17
N PRO A 559 0.34 19.89 -6.99
CA PRO A 559 1.02 19.58 -8.24
C PRO A 559 2.33 18.81 -8.03
N ARG A 560 2.85 18.23 -9.11
CA ARG A 560 4.02 17.33 -9.04
C ARG A 560 5.26 18.00 -8.44
N ALA A 561 5.48 19.30 -8.70
CA ALA A 561 6.62 20.04 -8.17
C ALA A 561 6.57 20.13 -6.64
N GLN A 562 5.43 20.55 -6.08
CA GLN A 562 5.20 20.62 -4.64
C GLN A 562 5.31 19.24 -3.99
N MET A 563 4.68 18.22 -4.57
CA MET A 563 4.79 16.83 -4.08
C MET A 563 6.23 16.32 -4.08
N ARG A 564 7.02 16.68 -5.10
CA ARG A 564 8.43 16.30 -5.19
C ARG A 564 9.25 16.96 -4.08
N TRP A 565 9.01 18.24 -3.82
CA TRP A 565 9.71 18.93 -2.75
C TRP A 565 9.36 18.38 -1.36
N LEU A 566 8.07 18.14 -1.09
CA LEU A 566 7.61 17.52 0.15
C LEU A 566 8.32 16.20 0.42
N TYR A 567 8.37 15.31 -0.57
CA TYR A 567 9.07 14.03 -0.42
C TYR A 567 10.59 14.18 -0.34
N ALA A 568 11.17 15.20 -0.99
CA ALA A 568 12.60 15.46 -0.94
C ALA A 568 13.06 15.96 0.44
N VAL A 569 12.24 16.74 1.14
CA VAL A 569 12.55 17.13 2.53
C VAL A 569 12.17 16.06 3.56
N GLY A 570 11.54 14.97 3.11
CA GLY A 570 11.15 13.84 3.98
C GLY A 570 9.79 14.01 4.65
N ALA A 571 8.90 14.85 4.10
CA ALA A 571 7.56 15.06 4.63
C ALA A 571 6.77 13.75 4.69
N GLU A 572 6.16 13.46 5.85
CA GLU A 572 5.39 12.24 6.07
C GLU A 572 3.90 12.50 5.89
N TRP A 573 3.26 11.74 5.01
CA TRP A 573 1.81 11.83 4.81
C TRP A 573 1.06 11.28 6.03
N VAL A 574 0.04 12.02 6.49
CA VAL A 574 -0.80 11.63 7.61
C VAL A 574 -2.19 11.26 7.10
N GLU A 575 -2.60 10.02 7.33
CA GLU A 575 -4.01 9.62 7.15
C GLU A 575 -4.84 10.23 8.27
N THR A 576 -5.64 11.24 7.93
CA THR A 576 -6.58 11.85 8.87
C THR A 576 -8.01 11.68 8.40
N SER A 577 -8.96 11.75 9.35
CA SER A 577 -10.39 11.71 9.05
C SER A 577 -10.92 13.02 8.44
N SER A 578 -10.08 14.05 8.33
CA SER A 578 -10.43 15.32 7.68
C SER A 578 -10.49 15.16 6.17
N TYR A 579 -11.29 15.99 5.51
CA TYR A 579 -11.35 16.07 4.04
C TYR A 579 -10.09 16.68 3.40
N GLN A 580 -9.12 17.12 4.21
CA GLN A 580 -7.86 17.71 3.78
C GLN A 580 -6.75 16.66 3.71
N LEU A 581 -5.81 16.86 2.79
CA LEU A 581 -4.58 16.08 2.68
C LEU A 581 -3.52 16.72 3.57
N GLN A 582 -2.85 15.92 4.40
CA GLN A 582 -1.95 16.44 5.43
C GLN A 582 -0.58 15.78 5.40
N TRP A 583 0.45 16.57 5.68
CA TRP A 583 1.85 16.14 5.79
C TRP A 583 2.50 16.73 7.03
N ARG A 584 3.29 15.92 7.73
CA ARG A 584 4.20 16.39 8.79
C ARG A 584 5.53 16.75 8.17
N ILE A 585 6.01 17.95 8.48
CA ILE A 585 7.29 18.48 8.03
C ILE A 585 8.09 18.94 9.25
N SER A 586 9.42 18.86 9.17
CA SER A 586 10.29 19.44 10.19
C SER A 586 10.04 20.95 10.30
N ASP A 587 10.16 21.52 11.50
CA ASP A 587 10.07 22.97 11.70
C ASP A 587 11.14 23.72 10.89
N THR A 588 12.34 23.15 10.79
CA THR A 588 13.47 23.67 9.99
C THR A 588 13.20 23.70 8.49
N ASP A 589 12.30 22.83 8.00
CA ASP A 589 11.99 22.70 6.56
C ASP A 589 10.78 23.55 6.16
N ALA A 590 10.01 24.06 7.13
CA ALA A 590 8.71 24.70 6.91
C ALA A 590 8.78 25.89 5.96
N ASP A 591 9.77 26.78 6.14
CA ASP A 591 10.00 27.93 5.25
C ASP A 591 10.31 27.47 3.83
N SER A 592 11.19 26.47 3.69
CA SER A 592 11.60 25.96 2.38
C SER A 592 10.45 25.29 1.63
N VAL A 593 9.55 24.61 2.36
CA VAL A 593 8.30 24.05 1.83
C VAL A 593 7.33 25.14 1.42
N ARG A 594 7.11 26.13 2.30
CA ARG A 594 6.22 27.27 2.05
C ARG A 594 6.60 28.01 0.77
N GLU A 595 7.88 28.30 0.56
CA GLU A 595 8.38 28.96 -0.66
C GLU A 595 7.94 28.26 -1.95
N VAL A 596 7.89 26.92 -1.97
CA VAL A 596 7.46 26.16 -3.15
C VAL A 596 5.95 26.23 -3.37
N PHE A 597 5.18 26.46 -2.31
CA PHE A 597 3.73 26.67 -2.38
C PHE A 597 3.35 28.12 -2.66
N ASP A 598 4.17 29.11 -2.27
CA ASP A 598 3.99 30.54 -2.59
C ASP A 598 3.94 30.78 -4.11
N GLU A 599 4.55 29.90 -4.90
CA GLU A 599 4.47 29.91 -6.36
C GLU A 599 3.09 29.53 -6.90
N LEU A 600 2.20 28.95 -6.09
CA LEU A 600 0.85 28.57 -6.53
C LEU A 600 -0.17 29.70 -6.28
N PRO A 601 -1.22 29.83 -7.10
CA PRO A 601 -2.25 30.85 -6.93
C PRO A 601 -3.28 30.43 -5.87
N VAL A 602 -2.81 30.13 -4.66
CA VAL A 602 -3.59 29.61 -3.53
C VAL A 602 -3.55 30.60 -2.36
N THR A 603 -4.43 30.42 -1.38
CA THR A 603 -4.34 31.15 -0.12
C THR A 603 -3.48 30.34 0.85
N ILE A 604 -2.38 30.94 1.32
CA ILE A 604 -1.53 30.35 2.35
C ILE A 604 -1.87 30.96 3.70
N ILE A 605 -2.28 30.11 4.63
CA ILE A 605 -2.55 30.44 6.03
C ILE A 605 -1.41 29.88 6.86
N ASP A 606 -0.69 30.75 7.55
CA ASP A 606 0.43 30.36 8.41
C ASP A 606 0.09 30.61 9.88
N ASN A 607 -0.10 29.51 10.61
CA ASN A 607 -0.45 29.46 12.03
C ASN A 607 0.68 28.79 12.85
N THR A 608 1.92 28.81 12.34
CA THR A 608 3.09 28.25 13.02
C THR A 608 3.61 29.09 14.18
#